data_AF-A0A6A3ISQ2-F1
#
_entry.id   AF-A0A6A3ISQ2-F1
#
_cell.length_a   1.000
_cell.length_b   1.000
_cell.length_c   1.000
_cell.angle_alpha   90.00
_cell.angle_beta   90.00
_cell.angle_gamma   90.00
#
_symmetry.space_group_name_H-M   'P 1'
#
loop_
_entity.id
_entity.type
_entity.pdbx_description
1 polymer ?
#
loop_
_entity_poly.entity_id
_entity_poly.type
_entity_poly.pdbx_seq_one_letter_code
_entity_poly.pdbx_strand_id
1 'polypeptide(L)'
;MGVIPVHGDADWNAQMQRAGGKLVVVDFSAVWCGPCQHIKPVYHQLSGQYSDVVFLEVDEAQNRSLISTLGVRGFPTFHFYVNQSKVDELVGADPNQLRAKIEQWRQSAFNPFASPGVTLGAGSGGGDAKPLSAAEAREARLKRFNDVSLVPNVPTPAPKPAVPDSNVVCDPATGVCRPKDDDEEMKEEGAEMGPPPVNEELLTQLKEMGFDDLRSRKALLVTDSQGLELAINWLGDHQDDADIDEPIKFVDLSKTAPKRELTPEEKAAKVEELQARIAKKRAEREEQERLDQKANELKRRTEGQGLQEAREEIEAIQRKIAAEKMKKDKEDAKRERERLRKQLEMDKRERHARGGRLGGPPIDVPPIDVSAPKEEEKKKNSPVLTPKEQIVKNVGILKKYRVGNDGLTALKTLNVYVKNLIEKPDEEKFRTINLENPAFRKRVASLVGGVALLKALGYEKDETDGNLKLSVEKRDVELLGYARTQLQGAIAEISN
;
A
#
# COMPACT_ATOMS: atom_id res chain seq x y z
N MET A 1 22.67 16.94 -10.71
CA MET A 1 22.16 18.22 -10.18
C MET A 1 21.85 17.99 -8.72
N GLY A 2 22.07 18.96 -7.84
CA GLY A 2 21.73 18.78 -6.42
C GLY A 2 20.22 18.85 -6.18
N VAL A 3 19.81 18.50 -4.97
CA VAL A 3 18.46 18.76 -4.45
C VAL A 3 18.29 20.27 -4.29
N ILE A 4 17.16 20.80 -4.77
CA ILE A 4 16.86 22.24 -4.72
C ILE A 4 15.87 22.50 -3.56
N PRO A 5 16.24 23.28 -2.54
CA PRO A 5 15.30 23.68 -1.50
C PRO A 5 14.29 24.69 -2.05
N VAL A 6 13.02 24.55 -1.67
CA VAL A 6 11.94 25.46 -2.06
C VAL A 6 11.61 26.42 -0.92
N HIS A 7 11.60 27.72 -1.22
CA HIS A 7 11.28 28.77 -0.26
C HIS A 7 10.02 29.55 -0.68
N GLY A 8 8.86 29.09 -0.23
CA GLY A 8 7.56 29.72 -0.44
C GLY A 8 6.89 29.39 -1.78
N ASP A 9 5.65 29.88 -1.95
CA ASP A 9 4.79 29.56 -3.10
C ASP A 9 5.32 30.11 -4.43
N ALA A 10 6.02 31.27 -4.39
CA ALA A 10 6.58 31.89 -5.59
C ALA A 10 7.75 31.06 -6.17
N ASP A 11 8.65 30.59 -5.29
CA ASP A 11 9.77 29.74 -5.68
C ASP A 11 9.27 28.37 -6.17
N TRP A 12 8.29 27.79 -5.49
CA TRP A 12 7.62 26.57 -5.95
C TRP A 12 7.14 26.67 -7.41
N ASN A 13 6.39 27.72 -7.74
CA ASN A 13 5.89 27.94 -9.09
C ASN A 13 7.04 28.13 -10.10
N ALA A 14 8.10 28.84 -9.72
CA ALA A 14 9.27 29.02 -10.56
C ALA A 14 10.01 27.70 -10.83
N GLN A 15 10.18 26.84 -9.81
CA GLN A 15 10.81 25.52 -9.97
C GLN A 15 9.96 24.59 -10.85
N MET A 16 8.62 24.60 -10.67
CA MET A 16 7.70 23.82 -11.49
C MET A 16 7.72 24.26 -12.97
N GLN A 17 7.84 25.57 -13.23
CA GLN A 17 8.00 26.08 -14.60
C GLN A 17 9.38 25.72 -15.19
N ARG A 18 10.46 25.85 -14.40
CA ARG A 18 11.83 25.54 -14.83
C ARG A 18 12.01 24.05 -15.13
N ALA A 19 11.31 23.17 -14.42
CA ALA A 19 11.36 21.73 -14.68
C ALA A 19 10.77 21.35 -16.04
N GLY A 20 9.81 22.13 -16.55
CA GLY A 20 9.18 21.89 -17.85
C GLY A 20 8.54 20.50 -17.94
N GLY A 21 8.97 19.71 -18.93
CA GLY A 21 8.50 18.33 -19.15
C GLY A 21 9.26 17.26 -18.38
N LYS A 22 10.24 17.61 -17.56
CA LYS A 22 11.00 16.64 -16.75
C LYS A 22 10.16 16.15 -15.58
N LEU A 23 10.46 14.94 -15.10
CA LEU A 23 9.90 14.44 -13.85
C LEU A 23 10.42 15.31 -12.69
N VAL A 24 9.50 15.80 -11.86
CA VAL A 24 9.83 16.47 -10.60
C VAL A 24 9.45 15.58 -9.44
N VAL A 25 10.41 15.30 -8.57
CA VAL A 25 10.21 14.57 -7.33
C VAL A 25 10.35 15.56 -6.20
N VAL A 26 9.36 15.64 -5.31
CA VAL A 26 9.34 16.59 -4.20
C VAL A 26 9.34 15.83 -2.89
N ASP A 27 10.35 16.04 -2.06
CA ASP A 27 10.43 15.54 -0.68
C ASP A 27 9.82 16.57 0.28
N PHE A 28 8.73 16.19 0.94
CA PHE A 28 8.18 16.93 2.07
C PHE A 28 8.76 16.35 3.36
N SER A 29 9.56 17.17 4.05
CA SER A 29 10.35 16.76 5.20
C SER A 29 10.21 17.74 6.36
N ALA A 30 10.58 17.29 7.55
CA ALA A 30 10.57 18.09 8.76
C ALA A 30 11.81 17.76 9.61
N VAL A 31 12.43 18.78 10.22
CA VAL A 31 13.68 18.61 10.99
C VAL A 31 13.51 17.66 12.18
N TRP A 32 12.34 17.68 12.83
CA TRP A 32 12.02 16.84 14.00
C TRP A 32 11.64 15.40 13.64
N CYS A 33 11.51 15.07 12.35
CA CYS A 33 11.08 13.75 11.89
C CYS A 33 12.28 12.80 11.72
N GLY A 34 12.41 11.81 12.61
CA GLY A 34 13.47 10.80 12.56
C GLY A 34 13.54 10.02 11.25
N PRO A 35 12.43 9.45 10.72
CA PRO A 35 12.44 8.74 9.43
C PRO A 35 12.85 9.64 8.25
N CYS A 36 12.54 10.93 8.31
CA CYS A 36 12.93 11.91 7.29
C CYS A 36 14.46 12.08 7.24
N GLN A 37 15.13 12.10 8.39
CA GLN A 37 16.59 12.18 8.46
C GLN A 37 17.28 10.94 7.87
N HIS A 38 16.67 9.76 7.98
CA HIS A 38 17.20 8.51 7.43
C HIS A 38 17.14 8.46 5.90
N ILE A 39 16.04 8.93 5.30
CA ILE A 39 15.84 8.87 3.85
C ILE A 39 16.55 10.00 3.10
N LYS A 40 16.78 11.14 3.76
CA LYS A 40 17.45 12.32 3.19
C LYS A 40 18.78 12.01 2.49
N PRO A 41 19.77 11.32 3.07
CA PRO A 41 21.03 11.00 2.36
C PRO A 41 20.80 10.15 1.11
N VAL A 42 19.84 9.23 1.13
CA VAL A 42 19.48 8.42 -0.04
C VAL A 42 18.84 9.29 -1.12
N TYR A 43 17.95 10.20 -0.75
CA TYR A 43 17.31 11.15 -1.67
C TYR A 43 18.35 12.05 -2.36
N HIS A 44 19.31 12.59 -1.60
CA HIS A 44 20.43 13.34 -2.16
C HIS A 44 21.31 12.49 -3.10
N GLN A 45 21.59 11.24 -2.74
CA GLN A 45 22.33 10.33 -3.63
C GLN A 45 21.58 10.09 -4.95
N LEU A 46 20.25 9.94 -4.91
CA LEU A 46 19.42 9.78 -6.10
C LEU A 46 19.46 11.02 -7.00
N SER A 47 19.47 12.23 -6.43
CA SER A 47 19.63 13.46 -7.22
C SER A 47 20.94 13.52 -8.02
N GLY A 48 22.00 12.90 -7.48
CA GLY A 48 23.28 12.74 -8.17
C GLY A 48 23.23 11.72 -9.31
N GLN A 49 22.45 10.65 -9.15
CA GLN A 49 22.32 9.57 -10.14
C GLN A 49 21.41 9.94 -11.32
N TYR A 50 20.31 10.64 -11.05
CA TYR A 50 19.30 10.99 -12.06
C TYR A 50 19.39 12.47 -12.45
N SER A 51 20.19 12.77 -13.48
CA SER A 51 20.38 14.15 -13.98
C SER A 51 19.22 14.70 -14.81
N ASP A 52 18.34 13.81 -15.26
CA ASP A 52 17.14 14.09 -16.05
C ASP A 52 15.87 14.28 -15.21
N VAL A 53 15.98 14.08 -13.89
CA VAL A 53 14.91 14.28 -12.91
C VAL A 53 15.26 15.49 -12.04
N VAL A 54 14.25 16.30 -11.71
CA VAL A 54 14.39 17.45 -10.81
C VAL A 54 13.98 17.03 -9.41
N PHE A 55 14.88 17.21 -8.44
CA PHE A 55 14.66 16.88 -7.04
C PHE A 55 14.46 18.17 -6.23
N LEU A 56 13.31 18.30 -5.58
CA LEU A 56 12.95 19.44 -4.74
C LEU A 56 12.79 19.00 -3.29
N GLU A 57 13.24 19.83 -2.35
CA GLU A 57 13.03 19.63 -0.92
C GLU A 57 12.17 20.75 -0.35
N VAL A 58 11.14 20.39 0.39
CA VAL A 58 10.21 21.30 1.04
C VAL A 58 10.22 21.04 2.54
N ASP A 59 10.78 21.97 3.30
CA ASP A 59 10.77 21.93 4.77
C ASP A 59 9.45 22.46 5.33
N GLU A 60 8.84 21.70 6.25
CA GLU A 60 7.64 22.06 7.00
C GLU A 60 7.74 23.43 7.66
N ALA A 61 8.88 23.74 8.28
CA ALA A 61 9.03 24.95 9.09
C ALA A 61 8.85 26.24 8.25
N GLN A 62 9.21 26.19 6.96
CA GLN A 62 9.19 27.35 6.07
C GLN A 62 7.97 27.36 5.13
N ASN A 63 7.37 26.20 4.85
CA ASN A 63 6.40 26.04 3.76
C ASN A 63 5.05 25.42 4.19
N ARG A 64 4.61 25.71 5.42
CA ARG A 64 3.40 25.10 6.00
C ARG A 64 2.13 25.30 5.17
N SER A 65 1.94 26.50 4.59
CA SER A 65 0.79 26.80 3.73
C SER A 65 0.77 25.93 2.48
N LEU A 66 1.91 25.83 1.78
CA LEU A 66 2.09 25.03 0.58
C LEU A 66 1.81 23.54 0.84
N ILE A 67 2.36 22.99 1.92
CA ILE A 67 2.16 21.59 2.34
C ILE A 67 0.67 21.29 2.56
N SER A 68 -0.05 22.21 3.20
CA SER A 68 -1.49 22.08 3.42
C SER A 68 -2.28 22.12 2.11
N THR A 69 -1.94 23.04 1.20
CA THR A 69 -2.58 23.15 -0.12
C THR A 69 -2.34 21.92 -0.99
N LEU A 70 -1.16 21.31 -0.89
CA LEU A 70 -0.81 20.10 -1.64
C LEU A 70 -1.34 18.81 -1.01
N GLY A 71 -2.00 18.89 0.16
CA GLY A 71 -2.69 17.78 0.80
C GLY A 71 -1.79 16.75 1.49
N VAL A 72 -0.58 17.15 1.88
CA VAL A 72 0.37 16.28 2.60
C VAL A 72 -0.10 16.08 4.04
N ARG A 73 -0.24 14.82 4.48
CA ARG A 73 -0.79 14.45 5.80
C ARG A 73 0.21 13.86 6.78
N GLY A 74 1.45 13.63 6.35
CA GLY A 74 2.50 13.04 7.17
C GLY A 74 3.88 13.19 6.53
N PHE A 75 4.93 12.94 7.30
CA PHE A 75 6.31 13.06 6.86
C PHE A 75 7.09 11.76 7.10
N PRO A 76 8.01 11.36 6.21
CA PRO A 76 8.28 11.97 4.90
C PRO A 76 7.20 11.58 3.88
N THR A 77 6.89 12.49 2.96
CA THR A 77 6.02 12.22 1.82
C THR A 77 6.70 12.70 0.55
N PHE A 78 6.70 11.86 -0.48
CA PHE A 78 7.23 12.18 -1.79
C PHE A 78 6.10 12.34 -2.80
N HIS A 79 6.05 13.48 -3.50
CA HIS A 79 5.15 13.68 -4.63
C HIS A 79 5.93 13.62 -5.95
N PHE A 80 5.27 13.07 -6.97
CA PHE A 80 5.80 13.00 -8.33
C PHE A 80 4.95 13.88 -9.24
N TYR A 81 5.59 14.77 -9.98
CA TYR A 81 4.93 15.66 -10.93
C TYR A 81 5.51 15.49 -12.33
N VAL A 82 4.62 15.49 -13.33
CA VAL A 82 4.96 15.53 -14.75
C VAL A 82 4.09 16.62 -15.37
N ASN A 83 4.69 17.54 -16.14
CA ASN A 83 3.99 18.68 -16.73
C ASN A 83 3.12 19.45 -15.70
N GLN A 84 3.70 19.75 -14.53
CA GLN A 84 3.05 20.47 -13.42
C GLN A 84 1.83 19.75 -12.79
N SER A 85 1.53 18.52 -13.21
CA SER A 85 0.44 17.70 -12.68
C SER A 85 0.97 16.60 -11.78
N LYS A 86 0.37 16.44 -10.58
CA LYS A 86 0.72 15.36 -9.67
C LYS A 86 0.29 14.01 -10.27
N VAL A 87 1.25 13.14 -10.54
CA VAL A 87 1.01 11.81 -11.11
C VAL A 87 0.97 10.71 -10.06
N ASP A 88 1.73 10.87 -8.97
CA ASP A 88 1.85 9.84 -7.95
C ASP A 88 2.30 10.42 -6.59
N GLU A 89 2.13 9.62 -5.54
CA GLU A 89 2.49 9.92 -4.14
C GLU A 89 3.08 8.68 -3.46
N LEU A 90 4.09 8.89 -2.62
CA LEU A 90 4.66 7.88 -1.74
C LEU A 90 4.74 8.45 -0.33
N VAL A 91 4.10 7.80 0.64
CA VAL A 91 4.18 8.19 2.05
C VAL A 91 5.08 7.22 2.78
N GLY A 92 6.08 7.72 3.50
CA GLY A 92 7.02 6.91 4.27
C GLY A 92 8.46 6.92 3.76
N ALA A 93 9.38 6.44 4.59
CA ALA A 93 10.82 6.48 4.37
C ALA A 93 11.35 5.20 3.67
N ASP A 94 10.79 4.86 2.51
CA ASP A 94 11.12 3.62 1.78
C ASP A 94 12.03 3.87 0.56
N PRO A 95 13.35 3.59 0.64
CA PRO A 95 14.29 3.92 -0.45
C PRO A 95 14.07 3.08 -1.71
N ASN A 96 13.66 1.81 -1.56
CA ASN A 96 13.43 0.92 -2.69
C ASN A 96 12.18 1.32 -3.49
N GLN A 97 11.09 1.67 -2.79
CA GLN A 97 9.87 2.13 -3.44
C GLN A 97 10.06 3.48 -4.12
N LEU A 98 10.79 4.39 -3.49
CA LEU A 98 11.15 5.68 -4.08
C LEU A 98 11.90 5.49 -5.40
N ARG A 99 12.94 4.64 -5.43
CA ARG A 99 13.69 4.31 -6.65
C ARG A 99 12.80 3.71 -7.74
N ALA A 100 11.95 2.76 -7.38
CA ALA A 100 11.04 2.12 -8.33
C ALA A 100 10.06 3.11 -8.97
N LYS A 101 9.47 4.01 -8.18
CA LYS A 101 8.56 5.05 -8.68
C LYS A 101 9.27 6.07 -9.56
N ILE A 102 10.50 6.48 -9.20
CA ILE A 102 11.30 7.36 -10.06
C ILE A 102 11.49 6.72 -11.43
N GLU A 103 11.93 5.46 -11.49
CA GLU A 103 12.19 4.79 -12.77
C GLU A 103 10.91 4.58 -13.59
N GLN A 104 9.79 4.23 -12.93
CA GLN A 104 8.48 4.10 -13.56
C GLN A 104 8.03 5.40 -14.25
N TRP A 105 8.09 6.53 -13.53
CA TRP A 105 7.58 7.80 -14.03
C TRP A 105 8.58 8.54 -14.93
N ARG A 106 9.87 8.24 -14.81
CA ARG A 106 10.93 8.74 -15.70
C ARG A 106 10.68 8.36 -17.15
N GLN A 107 10.25 7.11 -17.40
CA GLN A 107 9.89 6.63 -18.74
C GLN A 107 8.65 7.35 -19.30
N SER A 108 7.73 7.76 -18.43
CA SER A 108 6.49 8.45 -18.82
C SER A 108 6.67 9.96 -19.02
N ALA A 109 7.67 10.56 -18.37
CA ALA A 109 8.04 11.96 -18.55
C ALA A 109 8.73 12.22 -19.89
N PHE A 110 9.35 11.20 -20.51
CA PHE A 110 10.01 11.32 -21.81
C PHE A 110 9.00 11.20 -22.97
N ASN A 111 8.09 12.16 -23.08
CA ASN A 111 7.26 12.35 -24.27
C ASN A 111 7.79 13.57 -25.06
N PRO A 112 8.68 13.39 -26.06
CA PRO A 112 9.23 14.49 -26.84
C PRO A 112 8.19 15.29 -27.65
N PHE A 113 6.94 14.82 -27.69
CA PHE A 113 5.81 15.48 -28.36
C PHE A 113 4.87 16.24 -27.41
N ALA A 114 5.08 16.17 -26.08
CA ALA A 114 4.27 16.92 -25.12
C ALA A 114 4.80 18.35 -24.94
N SER A 115 4.68 19.18 -25.99
CA SER A 115 4.82 20.64 -25.84
C SER A 115 3.49 21.26 -25.42
N PRO A 116 3.47 22.28 -24.56
CA PRO A 116 2.24 22.96 -24.17
C PRO A 116 1.77 23.83 -25.35
N GLY A 117 0.98 23.27 -26.27
CA GLY A 117 0.45 24.08 -27.37
C GLY A 117 -0.06 23.39 -28.62
N VAL A 118 -0.29 22.07 -28.66
CA VAL A 118 -1.05 21.46 -29.77
C VAL A 118 -2.04 20.45 -29.20
N THR A 119 -3.26 20.91 -28.96
CA THR A 119 -4.40 20.01 -28.89
C THR A 119 -4.69 19.57 -30.33
N LEU A 120 -4.46 18.28 -30.64
CA LEU A 120 -4.97 17.71 -31.89
C LEU A 120 -6.49 17.63 -31.76
N GLY A 121 -7.13 18.72 -32.17
CA GLY A 121 -8.55 18.78 -32.43
C GLY A 121 -8.91 17.67 -33.41
N ALA A 122 -10.02 17.01 -33.10
CA ALA A 122 -10.78 16.22 -34.04
C ALA A 122 -10.98 17.05 -35.33
N GLY A 123 -10.27 16.67 -36.38
CA GLY A 123 -10.32 17.30 -37.69
C GLY A 123 -10.20 16.22 -38.75
N SER A 124 -11.35 15.82 -39.28
CA SER A 124 -11.49 15.07 -40.52
C SER A 124 -10.73 15.79 -41.65
N GLY A 125 -9.84 15.08 -42.34
CA GLY A 125 -9.11 15.61 -43.50
C GLY A 125 -8.07 14.61 -44.00
N GLY A 126 -8.39 13.93 -45.10
CA GLY A 126 -7.62 12.82 -45.65
C GLY A 126 -6.25 13.19 -46.22
N GLY A 127 -5.38 12.19 -46.23
CA GLY A 127 -4.13 12.13 -46.97
C GLY A 127 -3.69 10.67 -47.05
N ASP A 128 -3.71 10.11 -48.25
CA ASP A 128 -3.45 8.72 -48.57
C ASP A 128 -2.07 8.21 -48.09
N ALA A 129 -2.07 7.43 -47.01
CA ALA A 129 -1.02 6.46 -46.72
C ALA A 129 -1.70 5.16 -46.26
N LYS A 130 -1.60 4.13 -47.11
CA LYS A 130 -2.21 2.81 -46.91
C LYS A 130 -1.75 2.22 -45.56
N PRO A 131 -2.65 1.87 -44.62
CA PRO A 131 -2.24 1.30 -43.35
C PRO A 131 -1.71 -0.12 -43.57
N LEU A 132 -0.46 -0.35 -43.19
CA LEU A 132 0.14 -1.69 -43.12
C LEU A 132 -0.62 -2.52 -42.07
N SER A 133 -0.85 -3.80 -42.37
CA SER A 133 -1.58 -4.69 -41.48
C SER A 133 -0.84 -4.87 -40.14
N ALA A 134 -1.60 -5.18 -39.09
CA ALA A 134 -1.04 -5.42 -37.76
C ALA A 134 0.03 -6.55 -37.76
N ALA A 135 0.00 -7.45 -38.74
CA ALA A 135 1.00 -8.49 -38.95
C ALA A 135 2.32 -7.91 -39.52
N GLU A 136 2.23 -7.08 -40.56
CA GLU A 136 3.40 -6.43 -41.18
C GLU A 136 4.09 -5.44 -40.24
N ALA A 137 3.31 -4.70 -39.44
CA ALA A 137 3.85 -3.81 -38.41
C ALA A 137 4.57 -4.57 -37.28
N ARG A 138 4.11 -5.79 -36.97
CA ARG A 138 4.71 -6.67 -35.94
C ARG A 138 5.99 -7.32 -36.45
N GLU A 139 6.02 -7.69 -37.74
CA GLU A 139 7.21 -8.25 -38.40
C GLU A 139 8.30 -7.19 -38.64
N ALA A 140 7.93 -5.96 -39.01
CA ALA A 140 8.86 -4.84 -39.12
C ALA A 140 9.48 -4.45 -37.76
N ARG A 141 8.72 -4.62 -36.67
CA ARG A 141 9.21 -4.41 -35.30
C ARG A 141 10.15 -5.53 -34.85
N LEU A 142 9.91 -6.77 -35.28
CA LEU A 142 10.77 -7.92 -35.00
C LEU A 142 12.11 -7.82 -35.76
N LYS A 143 12.10 -7.33 -37.00
CA LYS A 143 13.32 -7.08 -37.79
C LYS A 143 14.19 -5.96 -37.20
N ARG A 144 13.59 -4.91 -36.62
CA ARG A 144 14.35 -3.86 -35.91
C ARG A 144 14.97 -4.31 -34.59
N PHE A 145 14.42 -5.35 -33.96
CA PHE A 145 14.98 -5.92 -32.72
C PHE A 145 16.10 -6.94 -32.99
N ASN A 146 16.23 -7.44 -34.22
CA ASN A 146 17.25 -8.42 -34.58
C ASN A 146 18.56 -7.80 -35.11
N ASP A 147 18.58 -6.49 -35.38
CA ASP A 147 19.76 -5.73 -35.87
C ASP A 147 20.31 -4.75 -34.83
N VAL A 148 20.14 -5.07 -33.53
CA VAL A 148 20.76 -4.32 -32.44
C VAL A 148 21.73 -5.24 -31.70
N SER A 149 22.95 -5.36 -32.24
CA SER A 149 24.10 -5.84 -31.49
C SER A 149 24.60 -4.72 -30.57
N LEU A 150 23.96 -4.54 -29.42
CA LEU A 150 24.47 -3.70 -28.32
C LEU A 150 25.22 -4.57 -27.32
N VAL A 151 26.42 -4.99 -27.71
CA VAL A 151 27.49 -5.27 -26.75
C VAL A 151 28.47 -4.10 -26.86
N PRO A 152 28.65 -3.26 -25.83
CA PRO A 152 29.80 -2.39 -25.77
C PRO A 152 31.06 -3.26 -25.78
N ASN A 153 31.87 -3.08 -26.81
CA ASN A 153 33.19 -3.66 -26.95
C ASN A 153 34.08 -3.17 -25.79
N VAL A 154 34.19 -3.96 -24.73
CA VAL A 154 35.21 -3.79 -23.69
C VAL A 154 36.42 -4.59 -24.15
N PRO A 155 37.61 -3.97 -24.32
CA PRO A 155 38.82 -4.72 -24.60
C PRO A 155 39.12 -5.66 -23.42
N THR A 156 39.24 -6.94 -23.73
CA THR A 156 39.71 -7.99 -22.83
C THR A 156 41.09 -7.64 -22.27
N PRO A 157 41.30 -7.67 -20.95
CA PRO A 157 42.65 -7.68 -20.42
C PRO A 157 43.32 -9.02 -20.77
N ALA A 158 44.51 -8.93 -21.35
CA ALA A 158 45.39 -10.06 -21.61
C ALA A 158 45.67 -10.87 -20.31
N PRO A 159 45.93 -12.18 -20.42
CA PRO A 159 46.16 -13.05 -19.27
C PRO A 159 47.38 -12.58 -18.48
N LYS A 160 47.19 -12.29 -17.20
CA LYS A 160 48.30 -12.13 -16.25
C LYS A 160 48.94 -13.51 -16.03
N PRO A 161 50.28 -13.60 -16.02
CA PRO A 161 51.00 -14.85 -15.84
C PRO A 161 50.75 -15.41 -14.43
N ALA A 162 50.77 -16.75 -14.35
CA ALA A 162 50.76 -17.50 -13.11
C ALA A 162 51.84 -17.00 -12.16
N VAL A 163 51.45 -16.72 -10.92
CA VAL A 163 52.36 -16.46 -9.82
C VAL A 163 53.00 -17.81 -9.45
N PRO A 164 54.33 -17.96 -9.47
CA PRO A 164 54.96 -19.15 -8.92
C PRO A 164 55.04 -19.04 -7.39
N ASP A 165 54.88 -20.17 -6.74
CA ASP A 165 54.98 -20.36 -5.30
C ASP A 165 56.24 -19.72 -4.70
N SER A 166 56.06 -18.82 -3.74
CA SER A 166 57.14 -18.19 -3.00
C SER A 166 57.58 -19.09 -1.85
N ASN A 167 58.64 -19.90 -2.05
CA ASN A 167 59.36 -20.60 -0.97
C ASN A 167 60.88 -20.61 -1.24
N VAL A 168 61.48 -19.42 -1.37
CA VAL A 168 62.94 -19.23 -1.40
C VAL A 168 63.28 -17.95 -0.64
N VAL A 169 64.19 -18.02 0.33
CA VAL A 169 64.73 -16.86 1.06
C VAL A 169 66.19 -16.65 0.62
N CYS A 170 66.55 -15.39 0.32
CA CYS A 170 67.90 -15.00 -0.10
C CYS A 170 68.49 -14.03 0.93
N ASP A 171 69.73 -14.28 1.36
CA ASP A 171 70.46 -13.44 2.32
C ASP A 171 71.20 -12.30 1.58
N PRO A 172 70.96 -11.02 1.92
CA PRO A 172 71.45 -9.87 1.16
C PRO A 172 72.96 -9.59 1.28
N ALA A 173 73.71 -10.28 2.16
CA ALA A 173 75.15 -10.06 2.28
C ALA A 173 76.02 -10.97 1.37
N THR A 174 75.51 -12.13 0.97
CA THR A 174 76.31 -13.15 0.26
C THR A 174 75.69 -13.62 -1.06
N GLY A 175 74.43 -13.27 -1.35
CA GLY A 175 73.83 -13.42 -2.69
C GLY A 175 73.53 -14.85 -3.12
N VAL A 176 73.49 -15.82 -2.21
CA VAL A 176 73.11 -17.21 -2.51
C VAL A 176 71.71 -17.49 -1.97
N CYS A 177 70.84 -18.08 -2.79
CA CYS A 177 69.45 -18.43 -2.45
C CYS A 177 69.31 -19.96 -2.26
N ARG A 178 68.58 -20.40 -1.22
CA ARG A 178 68.29 -21.83 -0.97
C ARG A 178 66.79 -22.09 -0.72
N PRO A 179 66.25 -23.27 -1.10
CA PRO A 179 64.91 -23.73 -0.70
C PRO A 179 64.85 -23.97 0.81
N LYS A 180 63.65 -23.87 1.40
CA LYS A 180 63.41 -24.13 2.82
C LYS A 180 63.47 -25.64 3.07
N ASP A 181 64.63 -26.14 3.49
CA ASP A 181 64.80 -27.50 3.98
C ASP A 181 64.21 -27.56 5.41
N ASP A 182 63.05 -28.21 5.56
CA ASP A 182 62.51 -28.58 6.86
C ASP A 182 63.17 -29.90 7.32
N ASP A 183 64.39 -29.80 7.85
CA ASP A 183 65.03 -30.87 8.63
C ASP A 183 65.97 -30.22 9.66
N GLU A 184 65.46 -29.93 10.86
CA GLU A 184 66.23 -29.99 12.13
C GLU A 184 65.25 -30.37 13.24
N GLU A 185 65.36 -31.61 13.70
CA GLU A 185 65.96 -31.99 14.98
C GLU A 185 65.05 -31.80 16.19
N MET A 186 64.71 -32.94 16.80
CA MET A 186 64.17 -33.05 18.14
C MET A 186 64.98 -32.19 19.13
N LYS A 187 64.29 -31.28 19.81
CA LYS A 187 64.63 -30.92 21.19
C LYS A 187 63.45 -31.32 22.08
N GLU A 188 63.66 -32.38 22.84
CA GLU A 188 62.97 -32.55 24.11
C GLU A 188 63.28 -31.33 24.98
N GLU A 189 62.26 -30.63 25.47
CA GLU A 189 62.29 -29.92 26.76
C GLU A 189 60.89 -29.35 27.09
N GLY A 190 60.35 -29.76 28.26
CA GLY A 190 59.33 -29.02 29.00
C GLY A 190 57.86 -29.28 28.62
N ALA A 191 57.14 -30.00 29.48
CA ALA A 191 55.68 -30.04 29.44
C ALA A 191 55.11 -28.64 29.76
N GLU A 192 54.73 -27.91 28.72
CA GLU A 192 54.10 -26.59 28.85
C GLU A 192 52.60 -26.76 29.11
N MET A 193 52.15 -26.39 30.32
CA MET A 193 50.74 -26.34 30.67
C MET A 193 50.06 -25.16 29.96
N GLY A 194 49.45 -25.41 28.80
CA GLY A 194 48.68 -24.42 28.05
C GLY A 194 47.18 -24.44 28.39
N PRO A 195 46.45 -23.32 28.20
CA PRO A 195 44.99 -23.29 28.32
C PRO A 195 44.35 -24.21 27.27
N PRO A 196 43.14 -24.76 27.54
CA PRO A 196 42.48 -25.69 26.64
C PRO A 196 42.23 -25.05 25.24
N PRO A 197 42.36 -25.84 24.16
CA PRO A 197 42.28 -25.32 22.79
C PRO A 197 40.83 -24.90 22.48
N VAL A 198 40.66 -23.66 22.03
CA VAL A 198 39.38 -23.09 21.56
C VAL A 198 39.53 -22.63 20.10
N ASN A 199 38.43 -22.50 19.37
CA ASN A 199 38.48 -21.97 18.01
C ASN A 199 38.92 -20.49 18.01
N GLU A 200 40.13 -20.23 17.53
CA GLU A 200 40.77 -18.90 17.55
C GLU A 200 40.05 -17.86 16.69
N GLU A 201 39.33 -18.27 15.64
CA GLU A 201 38.56 -17.37 14.78
C GLU A 201 37.37 -16.77 15.54
N LEU A 202 36.62 -17.61 16.26
CA LEU A 202 35.49 -17.18 17.08
C LEU A 202 35.96 -16.37 18.29
N LEU A 203 37.12 -16.72 18.85
CA LEU A 203 37.73 -15.97 19.94
C LEU A 203 38.10 -14.55 19.49
N THR A 204 38.70 -14.41 18.31
CA THR A 204 39.05 -13.10 17.74
C THR A 204 37.79 -12.26 17.48
N GLN A 205 36.72 -12.86 16.94
CA GLN A 205 35.44 -12.17 16.73
C GLN A 205 34.82 -11.66 18.04
N LEU A 206 34.86 -12.45 19.12
CA LEU A 206 34.36 -12.01 20.42
C LEU A 206 35.19 -10.86 21.00
N LYS A 207 36.52 -10.88 20.81
CA LYS A 207 37.40 -9.76 21.19
C LYS A 207 37.13 -8.48 20.40
N GLU A 208 36.91 -8.60 19.09
CA GLU A 208 36.57 -7.48 18.22
C GLU A 208 35.22 -6.84 18.62
N MET A 209 34.29 -7.65 19.13
CA MET A 209 33.02 -7.19 19.71
C MET A 209 33.16 -6.57 21.12
N GLY A 210 34.37 -6.57 21.69
CA GLY A 210 34.69 -5.94 22.98
C GLY A 210 34.54 -6.86 24.19
N PHE A 211 34.41 -8.17 24.01
CA PHE A 211 34.38 -9.12 25.13
C PHE A 211 35.80 -9.50 25.58
N ASP A 212 35.97 -9.67 26.90
CA ASP A 212 37.25 -10.02 27.52
C ASP A 212 37.73 -11.42 27.09
N ASP A 213 39.06 -11.62 27.00
CA ASP A 213 39.66 -12.88 26.50
C ASP A 213 39.27 -14.08 27.37
N LEU A 214 39.26 -13.93 28.70
CA LEU A 214 38.94 -15.03 29.61
C LEU A 214 37.48 -15.44 29.51
N ARG A 215 36.59 -14.43 29.47
CA ARG A 215 35.15 -14.64 29.33
C ARG A 215 34.79 -15.27 27.98
N SER A 216 35.45 -14.81 26.92
CA SER A 216 35.28 -15.34 25.56
C SER A 216 35.75 -16.78 25.46
N ARG A 217 36.91 -17.12 26.06
CA ARG A 217 37.39 -18.50 26.14
C ARG A 217 36.45 -19.40 26.95
N LYS A 218 35.97 -18.93 28.11
CA LYS A 218 35.02 -19.68 28.96
C LYS A 218 33.70 -19.94 28.21
N ALA A 219 33.17 -18.93 27.52
CA ALA A 219 31.97 -19.08 26.69
C ALA A 219 32.15 -20.11 25.57
N LEU A 220 33.29 -20.08 24.88
CA LEU A 220 33.61 -21.03 23.80
C LEU A 220 33.86 -22.45 24.30
N LEU A 221 34.38 -22.62 25.52
CA LEU A 221 34.58 -23.92 26.16
C LEU A 221 33.26 -24.53 26.62
N VAL A 222 32.33 -23.73 27.15
CA VAL A 222 31.01 -24.23 27.59
C VAL A 222 30.09 -24.54 26.40
N THR A 223 30.21 -23.77 25.31
CA THR A 223 29.40 -23.93 24.10
C THR A 223 30.01 -24.88 23.06
N ASP A 224 31.12 -25.57 23.39
CA ASP A 224 31.87 -26.46 22.49
C ASP A 224 32.20 -25.83 21.12
N SER A 225 32.38 -24.51 21.06
CA SER A 225 32.61 -23.75 19.81
C SER A 225 31.55 -23.96 18.71
N GLN A 226 30.29 -24.23 19.08
CA GLN A 226 29.20 -24.52 18.12
C GLN A 226 28.71 -23.32 17.31
N GLY A 227 29.04 -22.09 17.71
CA GLY A 227 28.74 -20.88 16.95
C GLY A 227 28.90 -19.59 17.78
N LEU A 228 29.13 -18.48 17.09
CA LEU A 228 29.34 -17.15 17.70
C LEU A 228 28.11 -16.71 18.54
N GLU A 229 26.90 -16.90 18.01
CA GLU A 229 25.66 -16.45 18.64
C GLU A 229 25.38 -17.13 19.98
N LEU A 230 25.68 -18.43 20.08
CA LEU A 230 25.52 -19.19 21.32
C LEU A 230 26.51 -18.73 22.40
N ALA A 231 27.75 -18.41 21.99
CA ALA A 231 28.76 -17.85 22.89
C ALA A 231 28.36 -16.46 23.40
N ILE A 232 27.81 -15.60 22.53
CA ILE A 232 27.28 -14.29 22.92
C ILE A 232 26.10 -14.43 23.87
N ASN A 233 25.16 -15.35 23.60
CA ASN A 233 24.00 -15.56 24.45
C ASN A 233 24.39 -16.06 25.85
N TRP A 234 25.28 -17.06 25.91
CA TRP A 234 25.81 -17.56 27.17
C TRP A 234 26.53 -16.46 27.96
N LEU A 235 27.34 -15.65 27.27
CA LEU A 235 28.05 -14.54 27.89
C LEU A 235 27.09 -13.46 28.39
N GLY A 236 25.96 -13.23 27.71
CA GLY A 236 24.87 -12.35 28.13
C GLY A 236 24.15 -12.83 29.39
N ASP A 237 23.88 -14.13 29.48
CA ASP A 237 23.14 -14.73 30.59
C ASP A 237 23.95 -14.79 31.89
N HIS A 238 25.28 -14.77 31.81
CA HIS A 238 26.18 -14.97 32.96
C HIS A 238 27.00 -13.70 33.33
N GLN A 239 26.70 -12.52 32.75
CA GLN A 239 27.51 -11.29 32.93
C GLN A 239 27.71 -10.85 34.39
N ASP A 240 26.77 -11.19 35.28
CA ASP A 240 26.75 -10.81 36.69
C ASP A 240 27.29 -11.90 37.63
N ASP A 241 27.70 -13.05 37.10
CA ASP A 241 28.16 -14.17 37.92
C ASP A 241 29.60 -13.93 38.43
N ALA A 242 29.81 -14.08 39.74
CA ALA A 242 31.10 -13.82 40.39
C ALA A 242 32.22 -14.80 39.95
N ASP A 243 31.87 -15.94 39.36
CA ASP A 243 32.81 -16.96 38.88
C ASP A 243 33.23 -16.75 37.41
N ILE A 244 32.66 -15.78 36.70
CA ILE A 244 33.01 -15.51 35.29
C ILE A 244 34.48 -15.10 35.11
N ASP A 245 35.04 -14.40 36.09
CA ASP A 245 36.43 -13.90 36.06
C ASP A 245 37.43 -14.88 36.71
N GLU A 246 36.99 -16.08 37.09
CA GLU A 246 37.88 -17.10 37.64
C GLU A 246 38.82 -17.70 36.58
N PRO A 247 40.11 -17.93 36.90
CA PRO A 247 41.05 -18.55 35.98
C PRO A 247 40.62 -19.95 35.53
N ILE A 248 40.69 -20.20 34.22
CA ILE A 248 40.33 -21.49 33.60
C ILE A 248 41.27 -22.58 34.13
N LYS A 249 40.71 -23.70 34.59
CA LYS A 249 41.49 -24.87 35.04
C LYS A 249 42.22 -25.50 33.86
N PHE A 250 43.55 -25.51 33.93
CA PHE A 250 44.43 -26.13 32.95
C PHE A 250 44.19 -27.65 32.90
N VAL A 251 44.04 -28.20 31.69
CA VAL A 251 43.86 -29.65 31.47
C VAL A 251 45.03 -30.16 30.64
N ASP A 252 45.57 -31.31 31.06
CA ASP A 252 46.68 -32.02 30.44
C ASP A 252 46.28 -32.54 29.04
N LEU A 253 46.75 -31.87 27.98
CA LEU A 253 46.37 -32.14 26.58
C LEU A 253 46.79 -33.54 26.09
N SER A 254 47.64 -34.25 26.83
CA SER A 254 48.11 -35.61 26.53
C SER A 254 47.03 -36.71 26.63
N LYS A 255 45.83 -36.40 27.18
CA LYS A 255 44.75 -37.38 27.41
C LYS A 255 43.48 -37.19 26.60
N THR A 256 43.42 -36.22 25.68
CA THR A 256 42.27 -36.11 24.77
C THR A 256 42.40 -37.17 23.69
N ALA A 257 41.64 -38.26 23.85
CA ALA A 257 41.68 -39.40 22.94
C ALA A 257 41.43 -38.96 21.49
N PRO A 258 42.26 -39.36 20.51
CA PRO A 258 41.97 -39.09 19.11
C PRO A 258 40.63 -39.75 18.76
N LYS A 259 39.69 -38.98 18.19
CA LYS A 259 38.47 -39.54 17.58
C LYS A 259 38.91 -40.65 16.64
N ARG A 260 38.50 -41.89 16.91
CA ARG A 260 38.74 -43.05 16.04
C ARG A 260 38.49 -42.65 14.60
N GLU A 261 39.54 -42.63 13.80
CA GLU A 261 39.42 -42.37 12.38
C GLU A 261 38.59 -43.49 11.76
N LEU A 262 37.45 -43.14 11.17
CA LEU A 262 36.61 -44.11 10.45
C LEU A 262 37.46 -44.80 9.38
N THR A 263 37.25 -46.10 9.24
CA THR A 263 37.91 -46.90 8.20
C THR A 263 37.59 -46.30 6.82
N PRO A 264 38.49 -46.43 5.83
CA PRO A 264 38.28 -45.83 4.51
C PRO A 264 36.97 -46.30 3.84
N GLU A 265 36.51 -47.50 4.16
CA GLU A 265 35.25 -48.07 3.68
C GLU A 265 34.01 -47.41 4.32
N GLU A 266 34.02 -47.16 5.63
CA GLU A 266 32.94 -46.46 6.31
C GLU A 266 32.85 -44.98 5.92
N LYS A 267 33.99 -44.36 5.59
CA LYS A 267 34.04 -42.99 5.05
C LYS A 267 33.42 -42.94 3.65
N ALA A 268 33.72 -43.91 2.79
CA ALA A 268 33.14 -43.99 1.45
C ALA A 268 31.61 -44.17 1.50
N ALA A 269 31.12 -45.07 2.36
CA ALA A 269 29.68 -45.30 2.53
C ALA A 269 28.93 -44.04 3.03
N LYS A 270 29.51 -43.30 3.98
CA LYS A 270 28.93 -42.03 4.46
C LYS A 270 28.95 -40.93 3.41
N VAL A 271 29.98 -40.89 2.55
CA VAL A 271 30.04 -39.93 1.44
C VAL A 271 28.95 -40.24 0.41
N GLU A 272 28.73 -41.51 0.09
CA GLU A 272 27.66 -41.94 -0.81
C GLU A 272 26.27 -41.64 -0.24
N GLU A 273 26.05 -41.91 1.05
CA GLU A 273 24.82 -41.56 1.75
C GLU A 273 24.55 -40.04 1.73
N LEU A 274 25.59 -39.22 1.98
CA LEU A 274 25.50 -37.77 1.92
C LEU A 274 25.22 -37.27 0.50
N GLN A 275 25.85 -37.86 -0.52
CA GLN A 275 25.61 -37.53 -1.92
C GLN A 275 24.18 -37.91 -2.34
N ALA A 276 23.67 -39.08 -1.93
CA ALA A 276 22.30 -39.49 -2.17
C ALA A 276 21.28 -38.54 -1.49
N ARG A 277 21.58 -38.09 -0.27
CA ARG A 277 20.75 -37.11 0.45
C ARG A 277 20.75 -35.74 -0.23
N ILE A 278 21.90 -35.29 -0.74
CA ILE A 278 22.01 -34.05 -1.52
C ILE A 278 21.23 -34.16 -2.84
N ALA A 279 21.35 -35.29 -3.54
CA ALA A 279 20.64 -35.53 -4.80
C ALA A 279 19.12 -35.55 -4.59
N LYS A 280 18.63 -36.23 -3.55
CA LYS A 280 17.20 -36.24 -3.19
C LYS A 280 16.68 -34.84 -2.87
N LYS A 281 17.44 -34.05 -2.10
CA LYS A 281 17.06 -32.67 -1.73
C LYS A 281 17.11 -31.71 -2.93
N ARG A 282 18.00 -31.93 -3.90
CA ARG A 282 18.03 -31.18 -5.17
C ARG A 282 16.82 -31.52 -6.04
N ALA A 283 16.48 -32.80 -6.18
CA ALA A 283 15.30 -33.23 -6.94
C ALA A 283 13.98 -32.69 -6.36
N GLU A 284 13.84 -32.68 -5.03
CA GLU A 284 12.68 -32.10 -4.34
C GLU A 284 12.58 -30.58 -4.57
N ARG A 285 13.72 -29.86 -4.54
CA ARG A 285 13.76 -28.43 -4.86
C ARG A 285 13.38 -28.16 -6.31
N GLU A 286 13.90 -28.94 -7.27
CA GLU A 286 13.55 -28.80 -8.69
C GLU A 286 12.05 -29.06 -8.94
N GLU A 287 11.45 -30.04 -8.24
CA GLU A 287 10.02 -30.28 -8.33
C GLU A 287 9.21 -29.11 -7.78
N GLN A 288 9.61 -28.56 -6.63
CA GLN A 288 8.99 -27.39 -6.03
C GLN A 288 9.08 -26.16 -6.94
N GLU A 289 10.26 -25.88 -7.51
CA GLU A 289 10.44 -24.79 -8.47
C GLU A 289 9.56 -24.99 -9.72
N ARG A 290 9.37 -26.22 -10.19
CA ARG A 290 8.49 -26.53 -11.32
C ARG A 290 7.01 -26.30 -10.97
N LEU A 291 6.60 -26.60 -9.74
CA LEU A 291 5.24 -26.32 -9.24
C LEU A 291 5.02 -24.82 -9.10
N ASP A 292 5.98 -24.10 -8.54
CA ASP A 292 5.92 -22.65 -8.36
C ASP A 292 5.90 -21.92 -9.71
N GLN A 293 6.65 -22.40 -10.71
CA GLN A 293 6.58 -21.89 -12.08
C GLN A 293 5.20 -22.08 -12.71
N LYS A 294 4.58 -23.27 -12.55
CA LYS A 294 3.21 -23.52 -13.02
C LYS A 294 2.19 -22.65 -12.30
N ALA A 295 2.33 -22.44 -10.99
CA ALA A 295 1.45 -21.59 -10.19
C ALA A 295 1.56 -20.11 -10.61
N ASN A 296 2.77 -19.61 -10.82
CA ASN A 296 3.00 -18.24 -11.29
C ASN A 296 2.47 -18.02 -12.72
N GLU A 297 2.63 -19.00 -13.61
CA GLU A 297 2.06 -18.94 -14.97
C GLU A 297 0.52 -18.97 -14.93
N LEU A 298 -0.08 -19.77 -14.05
CA LEU A 298 -1.54 -19.81 -13.86
C LEU A 298 -2.05 -18.48 -13.32
N LYS A 299 -1.37 -17.93 -12.31
CA LYS A 299 -1.70 -16.64 -11.68
C LYS A 299 -1.62 -15.49 -12.68
N ARG A 300 -0.61 -15.47 -13.56
CA ARG A 300 -0.51 -14.50 -14.66
C ARG A 300 -1.71 -14.55 -15.60
N ARG A 301 -2.22 -15.75 -15.89
CA ARG A 301 -3.38 -15.94 -16.79
C ARG A 301 -4.69 -15.52 -16.12
N THR A 302 -4.88 -15.86 -14.84
CA THR A 302 -6.11 -15.56 -14.12
C THR A 302 -6.21 -14.08 -13.73
N GLU A 303 -5.10 -13.43 -13.39
CA GLU A 303 -5.08 -12.01 -13.04
C GLU A 303 -5.43 -11.11 -14.24
N GLY A 304 -5.00 -11.48 -15.45
CA GLY A 304 -5.38 -10.76 -16.67
C GLY A 304 -6.86 -10.90 -17.01
N GLN A 305 -7.41 -12.10 -16.86
CA GLN A 305 -8.82 -12.40 -17.13
C GLN A 305 -9.76 -11.72 -16.13
N GLY A 306 -9.46 -11.80 -14.82
CA GLY A 306 -10.29 -11.17 -13.79
C GLY A 306 -10.29 -9.64 -13.84
N LEU A 307 -9.18 -9.02 -14.24
CA LEU A 307 -9.10 -7.55 -14.43
C LEU A 307 -9.94 -7.08 -15.64
N GLN A 308 -9.97 -7.87 -16.72
CA GLN A 308 -10.77 -7.57 -17.91
C GLN A 308 -12.26 -7.74 -17.63
N GLU A 309 -12.67 -8.84 -17.00
CA GLU A 309 -14.06 -9.08 -16.61
C GLU A 309 -14.58 -7.97 -15.66
N ALA A 310 -13.80 -7.61 -14.63
CA ALA A 310 -14.17 -6.53 -13.72
C ALA A 310 -14.27 -5.17 -14.42
N ARG A 311 -13.40 -4.89 -15.39
CA ARG A 311 -13.44 -3.65 -16.19
C ARG A 311 -14.67 -3.59 -17.10
N GLU A 312 -15.01 -4.71 -17.74
CA GLU A 312 -16.19 -4.83 -18.58
C GLU A 312 -17.50 -4.70 -17.77
N GLU A 313 -17.55 -5.26 -16.56
CA GLU A 313 -18.69 -5.11 -15.65
C GLU A 313 -18.89 -3.65 -15.23
N ILE A 314 -17.81 -2.96 -14.84
CA ILE A 314 -17.87 -1.54 -14.47
C ILE A 314 -18.33 -0.70 -15.66
N GLU A 315 -17.81 -0.97 -16.86
CA GLU A 315 -18.21 -0.25 -18.07
C GLU A 315 -19.68 -0.51 -18.45
N ALA A 316 -20.16 -1.75 -18.28
CA ALA A 316 -21.56 -2.10 -18.50
C ALA A 316 -22.50 -1.38 -17.52
N ILE A 317 -22.11 -1.26 -16.24
CA ILE A 317 -22.86 -0.49 -15.24
C ILE A 317 -22.88 0.99 -15.60
N GLN A 318 -21.75 1.57 -16.01
CA GLN A 318 -21.69 2.96 -16.45
C GLN A 318 -22.56 3.23 -17.68
N ARG A 319 -22.56 2.33 -18.67
CA ARG A 319 -23.42 2.44 -19.86
C ARG A 319 -24.92 2.39 -19.49
N LYS A 320 -25.32 1.56 -18.53
CA LYS A 320 -26.72 1.51 -18.05
C LYS A 320 -27.12 2.81 -17.37
N ILE A 321 -26.28 3.36 -16.49
CA ILE A 321 -26.52 4.64 -15.82
C ILE A 321 -26.63 5.78 -16.84
N ALA A 322 -25.74 5.81 -17.84
CA ALA A 322 -25.79 6.81 -18.91
C ALA A 322 -27.07 6.69 -19.76
N ALA A 323 -27.50 5.47 -20.10
CA ALA A 323 -28.74 5.24 -20.84
C ALA A 323 -29.99 5.67 -20.06
N GLU A 324 -30.04 5.40 -18.75
CA GLU A 324 -31.13 5.90 -17.89
C GLU A 324 -31.13 7.42 -17.76
N LYS A 325 -29.96 8.04 -17.65
CA LYS A 325 -29.83 9.50 -17.63
C LYS A 325 -30.34 10.12 -18.92
N MET A 326 -29.94 9.59 -20.09
CA MET A 326 -30.43 10.06 -21.39
C MET A 326 -31.94 9.90 -21.56
N LYS A 327 -32.53 8.82 -21.04
CA LYS A 327 -34.00 8.64 -21.05
C LYS A 327 -34.68 9.70 -20.19
N LYS A 328 -34.15 9.97 -18.99
CA LYS A 328 -34.67 11.01 -18.09
C LYS A 328 -34.58 12.40 -18.72
N ASP A 329 -33.44 12.75 -19.29
CA ASP A 329 -33.22 14.05 -19.94
C ASP A 329 -34.17 14.23 -21.14
N LYS A 330 -34.44 13.16 -21.89
CA LYS A 330 -35.43 13.15 -22.99
C LYS A 330 -36.87 13.34 -22.50
N GLU A 331 -37.24 12.72 -21.38
CA GLU A 331 -38.56 12.90 -20.75
C GLU A 331 -38.74 14.32 -20.19
N ASP A 332 -37.73 14.85 -19.52
CA ASP A 332 -37.74 16.21 -18.98
C ASP A 332 -37.81 17.25 -20.10
N ALA A 333 -37.05 17.06 -21.20
CA ALA A 333 -37.15 17.89 -22.40
C ALA A 333 -38.54 17.80 -23.07
N LYS A 334 -39.17 16.60 -23.08
CA LYS A 334 -40.53 16.43 -23.59
C LYS A 334 -41.54 17.20 -22.71
N ARG A 335 -41.39 17.12 -21.39
CA ARG A 335 -42.24 17.85 -20.42
C ARG A 335 -42.09 19.36 -20.57
N GLU A 336 -40.87 19.85 -20.74
CA GLU A 336 -40.59 21.27 -20.98
C GLU A 336 -41.20 21.76 -22.29
N ARG A 337 -41.05 20.98 -23.38
CA ARG A 337 -41.67 21.28 -24.67
C ARG A 337 -43.19 21.32 -24.58
N GLU A 338 -43.79 20.43 -23.81
CA GLU A 338 -45.24 20.44 -23.58
C GLU A 338 -45.69 21.66 -22.77
N ARG A 339 -44.93 22.05 -21.74
CA ARG A 339 -45.18 23.30 -20.99
C ARG A 339 -45.12 24.53 -21.89
N LEU A 340 -44.08 24.66 -22.71
CA LEU A 340 -43.95 25.76 -23.68
C LEU A 340 -45.10 25.76 -24.69
N ARG A 341 -45.54 24.58 -25.14
CA ARG A 341 -46.68 24.45 -26.04
C ARG A 341 -47.97 24.94 -25.39
N LYS A 342 -48.25 24.54 -24.15
CA LYS A 342 -49.43 25.00 -23.38
C LYS A 342 -49.37 26.51 -23.17
N GLN A 343 -48.20 27.06 -22.85
CA GLN A 343 -48.01 28.50 -22.68
C GLN A 343 -48.27 29.29 -23.98
N LEU A 344 -47.77 28.79 -25.12
CA LEU A 344 -48.05 29.36 -26.44
C LEU A 344 -49.53 29.25 -26.83
N GLU A 345 -50.21 28.17 -26.44
CA GLU A 345 -51.64 28.00 -26.68
C GLU A 345 -52.48 28.97 -25.85
N MET A 346 -52.12 29.16 -24.58
CA MET A 346 -52.74 30.16 -23.70
C MET A 346 -52.54 31.59 -24.24
N ASP A 347 -51.31 31.93 -24.63
CA ASP A 347 -50.99 33.24 -25.24
C ASP A 347 -51.71 33.46 -26.58
N LYS A 348 -51.81 32.41 -27.42
CA LYS A 348 -52.62 32.47 -28.66
C LYS A 348 -54.10 32.69 -28.36
N ARG A 349 -54.65 32.01 -27.34
CA ARG A 349 -56.05 32.14 -26.94
C ARG A 349 -56.34 33.53 -26.38
N GLU A 350 -55.44 34.08 -25.57
CA GLU A 350 -55.52 35.45 -25.07
C GLU A 350 -55.48 36.46 -26.22
N ARG A 351 -54.56 36.29 -27.19
CA ARG A 351 -54.49 37.15 -28.38
C ARG A 351 -55.74 37.05 -29.26
N HIS A 352 -56.31 35.85 -29.42
CA HIS A 352 -57.56 35.65 -30.14
C HIS A 352 -58.74 36.32 -29.41
N ALA A 353 -58.83 36.18 -28.08
CA ALA A 353 -59.84 36.85 -27.27
C ALA A 353 -59.72 38.39 -27.32
N ARG A 354 -58.49 38.91 -27.49
CA ARG A 354 -58.21 40.35 -27.67
C ARG A 354 -58.29 40.84 -29.12
N GLY A 355 -58.68 39.99 -30.08
CA GLY A 355 -58.82 40.37 -31.49
C GLY A 355 -57.51 40.81 -32.17
N GLY A 356 -56.34 40.34 -31.70
CA GLY A 356 -55.06 40.50 -32.41
C GLY A 356 -54.21 41.75 -32.09
N ARG A 357 -54.51 42.53 -31.03
CA ARG A 357 -53.67 43.69 -30.61
C ARG A 357 -52.71 43.33 -29.45
N LEU A 358 -51.47 43.84 -29.49
CA LEU A 358 -50.43 43.64 -28.45
C LEU A 358 -50.33 44.87 -27.52
N GLY A 359 -50.32 44.65 -26.19
CA GLY A 359 -50.02 45.63 -25.13
C GLY A 359 -51.23 46.25 -24.40
N GLY A 360 -51.39 45.96 -23.10
CA GLY A 360 -52.40 46.53 -22.19
C GLY A 360 -52.56 45.73 -20.88
N PRO A 361 -52.99 46.35 -19.75
CA PRO A 361 -53.01 45.73 -18.43
C PRO A 361 -53.95 44.50 -18.35
N PRO A 362 -53.70 43.55 -17.43
CA PRO A 362 -54.41 42.27 -17.38
C PRO A 362 -55.91 42.48 -17.15
N ILE A 363 -56.75 41.84 -17.97
CA ILE A 363 -58.21 41.79 -17.74
C ILE A 363 -58.52 40.45 -17.09
N ASP A 364 -59.21 40.51 -15.96
CA ASP A 364 -59.67 39.36 -15.19
C ASP A 364 -60.79 38.63 -15.97
N VAL A 365 -60.52 37.39 -16.36
CA VAL A 365 -61.51 36.53 -17.02
C VAL A 365 -62.04 35.57 -15.95
N PRO A 366 -63.37 35.44 -15.76
CA PRO A 366 -63.92 34.61 -14.69
C PRO A 366 -63.53 33.13 -14.89
N PRO A 367 -63.27 32.38 -13.80
CA PRO A 367 -62.87 30.98 -13.89
C PRO A 367 -64.04 30.15 -14.40
N ILE A 368 -63.84 29.42 -15.50
CA ILE A 368 -64.69 28.30 -15.86
C ILE A 368 -64.17 27.08 -15.11
N ASP A 369 -65.07 26.40 -14.41
CA ASP A 369 -64.85 25.18 -13.64
C ASP A 369 -64.23 24.09 -14.52
N VAL A 370 -62.90 24.00 -14.48
CA VAL A 370 -62.14 22.83 -14.87
C VAL A 370 -61.77 22.11 -13.59
N SER A 371 -62.65 21.19 -13.21
CA SER A 371 -62.29 20.00 -12.44
C SER A 371 -61.22 19.21 -13.22
N ALA A 372 -59.99 19.70 -13.18
CA ALA A 372 -58.80 18.93 -13.52
C ALA A 372 -58.46 18.05 -12.32
N PRO A 373 -58.18 16.75 -12.52
CA PRO A 373 -57.71 15.92 -11.43
C PRO A 373 -56.39 16.51 -10.91
N LYS A 374 -56.29 16.69 -9.60
CA LYS A 374 -55.05 17.01 -8.90
C LYS A 374 -53.97 16.05 -9.40
N GLU A 375 -53.04 16.55 -10.21
CA GLU A 375 -51.78 15.87 -10.45
C GLU A 375 -50.98 15.94 -9.15
N GLU A 376 -51.13 14.90 -8.33
CA GLU A 376 -50.20 14.58 -7.27
C GLU A 376 -48.80 14.44 -7.87
N GLU A 377 -47.85 15.20 -7.32
CA GLU A 377 -46.43 15.00 -7.57
C GLU A 377 -46.05 13.56 -7.25
N LYS A 378 -45.87 12.73 -8.29
CA LYS A 378 -45.25 11.41 -8.16
C LYS A 378 -43.78 11.58 -7.77
N LYS A 379 -43.53 11.71 -6.47
CA LYS A 379 -42.28 11.22 -5.86
C LYS A 379 -42.10 9.77 -6.31
N LYS A 380 -40.91 9.43 -6.78
CA LYS A 380 -40.57 8.07 -7.21
C LYS A 380 -40.78 7.11 -6.03
N ASN A 381 -41.94 6.45 -6.00
CA ASN A 381 -42.23 5.36 -5.09
C ASN A 381 -41.33 4.18 -5.47
N SER A 382 -40.13 4.12 -4.90
CA SER A 382 -39.59 2.83 -4.49
C SER A 382 -40.63 2.16 -3.59
N PRO A 383 -40.87 0.84 -3.69
CA PRO A 383 -41.83 0.16 -2.82
C PRO A 383 -41.50 0.54 -1.36
N VAL A 384 -42.44 1.19 -0.68
CA VAL A 384 -42.27 1.61 0.71
C VAL A 384 -42.21 0.32 1.53
N LEU A 385 -40.99 -0.18 1.77
CA LEU A 385 -40.78 -1.36 2.60
C LEU A 385 -41.42 -1.10 3.96
N THR A 386 -42.11 -2.11 4.48
CA THR A 386 -42.77 -2.02 5.78
C THR A 386 -41.73 -1.71 6.87
N PRO A 387 -42.10 -1.05 7.99
CA PRO A 387 -41.15 -0.76 9.07
C PRO A 387 -40.37 -2.00 9.56
N LYS A 388 -41.05 -3.16 9.60
CA LYS A 388 -40.44 -4.46 9.93
C LYS A 388 -39.40 -4.91 8.89
N GLU A 389 -39.68 -4.78 7.60
CA GLU A 389 -38.71 -5.09 6.53
C GLU A 389 -37.52 -4.14 6.53
N GLN A 390 -37.74 -2.85 6.83
CA GLN A 390 -36.66 -1.87 6.96
C GLN A 390 -35.71 -2.23 8.09
N ILE A 391 -36.22 -2.73 9.22
CA ILE A 391 -35.41 -3.22 10.34
C ILE A 391 -34.53 -4.39 9.89
N VAL A 392 -35.11 -5.42 9.28
CA VAL A 392 -34.35 -6.59 8.79
C VAL A 392 -33.29 -6.19 7.78
N LYS A 393 -33.63 -5.31 6.85
CA LYS A 393 -32.68 -4.79 5.84
C LYS A 393 -31.52 -4.05 6.49
N ASN A 394 -31.79 -3.14 7.42
CA ASN A 394 -30.75 -2.34 8.08
C ASN A 394 -29.87 -3.20 8.99
N VAL A 395 -30.44 -4.16 9.72
CA VAL A 395 -29.68 -5.16 10.49
C VAL A 395 -28.78 -5.98 9.56
N GLY A 396 -29.30 -6.42 8.41
CA GLY A 396 -28.53 -7.12 7.38
C GLY A 396 -27.37 -6.31 6.82
N ILE A 397 -27.52 -4.98 6.67
CA ILE A 397 -26.43 -4.09 6.26
C ILE A 397 -25.39 -3.98 7.37
N LEU A 398 -25.80 -3.81 8.63
CA LEU A 398 -24.88 -3.73 9.77
C LEU A 398 -24.05 -5.02 9.96
N LYS A 399 -24.62 -6.19 9.63
CA LYS A 399 -23.89 -7.47 9.63
C LYS A 399 -22.73 -7.55 8.63
N LYS A 400 -22.74 -6.73 7.57
CA LYS A 400 -21.66 -6.70 6.56
C LYS A 400 -20.40 -6.02 7.08
N TYR A 401 -20.50 -5.17 8.11
CA TYR A 401 -19.36 -4.48 8.72
C TYR A 401 -18.59 -5.41 9.66
N ARG A 402 -17.80 -6.33 9.09
CA ARG A 402 -16.97 -7.29 9.82
C ARG A 402 -15.54 -6.80 10.11
N VAL A 403 -15.04 -5.85 9.33
CA VAL A 403 -13.70 -5.27 9.54
C VAL A 403 -13.72 -4.43 10.83
N GLY A 404 -12.89 -4.77 11.82
CA GLY A 404 -12.73 -4.01 13.06
C GLY A 404 -13.80 -4.22 14.15
N ASN A 405 -14.70 -5.20 14.02
CA ASN A 405 -15.83 -5.41 14.95
C ASN A 405 -16.78 -4.21 15.10
N ASP A 406 -16.74 -3.26 14.17
CA ASP A 406 -17.57 -2.06 14.20
C ASP A 406 -19.07 -2.39 14.07
N GLY A 407 -19.43 -3.35 13.21
CA GLY A 407 -20.81 -3.82 13.05
C GLY A 407 -21.37 -4.49 14.30
N LEU A 408 -20.58 -5.33 14.98
CA LEU A 408 -20.98 -5.95 16.25
C LEU A 408 -21.18 -4.90 17.35
N THR A 409 -20.28 -3.92 17.42
CA THR A 409 -20.35 -2.81 18.38
C THR A 409 -21.58 -1.95 18.15
N ALA A 410 -21.91 -1.68 16.88
CA ALA A 410 -23.11 -0.94 16.49
C ALA A 410 -24.39 -1.68 16.89
N LEU A 411 -24.48 -2.99 16.57
CA LEU A 411 -25.63 -3.83 16.91
C LEU A 411 -25.84 -3.93 18.43
N LYS A 412 -24.76 -4.11 19.20
CA LYS A 412 -24.82 -4.11 20.67
C LYS A 412 -25.30 -2.75 21.22
N THR A 413 -24.80 -1.64 20.67
CA THR A 413 -25.21 -0.29 21.08
C THR A 413 -26.69 -0.03 20.78
N LEU A 414 -27.15 -0.41 19.58
CA LEU A 414 -28.55 -0.30 19.17
C LEU A 414 -29.47 -1.18 20.03
N ASN A 415 -29.03 -2.39 20.38
CA ASN A 415 -29.78 -3.28 21.28
C ASN A 415 -29.95 -2.67 22.67
N VAL A 416 -28.95 -1.96 23.20
CA VAL A 416 -29.07 -1.24 24.47
C VAL A 416 -30.10 -0.11 24.38
N TYR A 417 -30.14 0.64 23.28
CA TYR A 417 -31.15 1.69 23.10
C TYR A 417 -32.57 1.13 23.03
N VAL A 418 -32.79 0.07 22.23
CA VAL A 418 -34.10 -0.59 22.16
C VAL A 418 -34.48 -1.23 23.49
N LYS A 419 -33.53 -1.83 24.22
CA LYS A 419 -33.74 -2.39 25.56
C LYS A 419 -34.21 -1.31 26.55
N ASN A 420 -33.52 -0.17 26.60
CA ASN A 420 -33.85 0.92 27.50
C ASN A 420 -35.22 1.53 27.18
N LEU A 421 -35.58 1.63 25.90
CA LEU A 421 -36.91 2.08 25.48
C LEU A 421 -38.02 1.12 25.92
N ILE A 422 -37.77 -0.19 25.95
CA ILE A 422 -38.77 -1.19 26.39
C ILE A 422 -38.89 -1.20 27.91
N GLU A 423 -37.77 -1.20 28.62
CA GLU A 423 -37.73 -1.33 30.09
C GLU A 423 -38.11 -0.04 30.81
N LYS A 424 -37.85 1.12 30.21
CA LYS A 424 -38.07 2.45 30.82
C LYS A 424 -38.79 3.38 29.83
N PRO A 425 -40.10 3.16 29.60
CA PRO A 425 -40.89 3.87 28.60
C PRO A 425 -41.03 5.37 28.88
N ASP A 426 -41.13 5.75 30.16
CA ASP A 426 -41.55 7.10 30.57
C ASP A 426 -40.36 8.08 30.64
N GLU A 427 -39.13 7.56 30.64
CA GLU A 427 -37.93 8.39 30.78
C GLU A 427 -37.56 9.04 29.43
N GLU A 428 -37.66 10.38 29.35
CA GLU A 428 -37.42 11.16 28.12
C GLU A 428 -35.97 11.04 27.61
N LYS A 429 -35.01 10.85 28.51
CA LYS A 429 -33.58 10.68 28.16
C LYS A 429 -33.30 9.50 27.22
N PHE A 430 -34.18 8.49 27.17
CA PHE A 430 -34.03 7.35 26.25
C PHE A 430 -34.76 7.56 24.91
N ARG A 431 -35.66 8.55 24.88
CA ARG A 431 -36.39 8.98 23.68
C ARG A 431 -35.59 9.99 22.87
N THR A 432 -34.59 10.63 23.47
CA THR A 432 -33.70 11.60 22.82
C THR A 432 -32.30 11.03 22.62
N ILE A 433 -31.76 11.09 21.40
CA ILE A 433 -30.38 10.67 21.08
C ILE A 433 -29.66 11.86 20.44
N ASN A 434 -28.53 12.26 21.01
CA ASN A 434 -27.69 13.32 20.46
C ASN A 434 -26.76 12.76 19.35
N LEU A 435 -26.90 13.27 18.12
CA LEU A 435 -26.08 12.86 16.97
C LEU A 435 -24.63 13.34 17.05
N GLU A 436 -24.38 14.45 17.75
CA GLU A 436 -23.05 15.07 17.88
C GLU A 436 -22.15 14.35 18.87
N ASN A 437 -22.73 13.49 19.73
CA ASN A 437 -21.95 12.71 20.68
C ASN A 437 -20.92 11.85 19.92
N PRO A 438 -19.61 12.03 20.16
CA PRO A 438 -18.55 11.37 19.40
C PRO A 438 -18.59 9.84 19.52
N ALA A 439 -19.03 9.32 20.67
CA ALA A 439 -19.15 7.88 20.89
C ALA A 439 -20.31 7.29 20.07
N PHE A 440 -21.46 7.98 20.01
CA PHE A 440 -22.59 7.57 19.19
C PHE A 440 -22.25 7.68 17.70
N ARG A 441 -21.60 8.78 17.31
CA ARG A 441 -21.19 9.02 15.92
C ARG A 441 -20.25 7.95 15.41
N LYS A 442 -19.23 7.57 16.20
CA LYS A 442 -18.27 6.53 15.83
C LYS A 442 -18.90 5.13 15.75
N ARG A 443 -19.81 4.79 16.68
CA ARG A 443 -20.37 3.43 16.79
C ARG A 443 -21.59 3.17 15.92
N VAL A 444 -22.42 4.17 15.65
CA VAL A 444 -23.74 3.98 15.00
C VAL A 444 -23.96 4.97 13.87
N ALA A 445 -23.67 6.26 14.06
CA ALA A 445 -24.03 7.27 13.06
C ALA A 445 -23.16 7.26 11.79
N SER A 446 -21.89 6.85 11.91
CA SER A 446 -20.95 6.69 10.79
C SER A 446 -21.29 5.50 9.88
N LEU A 447 -22.04 4.52 10.38
CA LEU A 447 -22.33 3.28 9.67
C LEU A 447 -23.62 3.38 8.85
N VAL A 448 -23.56 2.95 7.59
CA VAL A 448 -24.73 2.88 6.72
C VAL A 448 -25.70 1.86 7.31
N GLY A 449 -26.90 2.30 7.68
CA GLY A 449 -27.92 1.45 8.32
C GLY A 449 -28.18 1.77 9.79
N GLY A 450 -27.23 2.40 10.52
CA GLY A 450 -27.41 2.71 11.95
C GLY A 450 -28.51 3.74 12.22
N VAL A 451 -28.39 4.94 11.63
CA VAL A 451 -29.42 5.99 11.74
C VAL A 451 -30.70 5.60 11.00
N ALA A 452 -30.59 4.83 9.91
CA ALA A 452 -31.75 4.36 9.15
C ALA A 452 -32.61 3.38 9.97
N LEU A 453 -31.98 2.54 10.81
CA LEU A 453 -32.69 1.67 11.75
C LEU A 453 -33.47 2.50 12.78
N LEU A 454 -32.86 3.53 13.36
CA LEU A 454 -33.55 4.40 14.33
C LEU A 454 -34.74 5.12 13.69
N LYS A 455 -34.60 5.59 12.45
CA LYS A 455 -35.72 6.18 11.70
C LYS A 455 -36.85 5.17 11.45
N ALA A 456 -36.52 3.92 11.13
CA ALA A 456 -37.51 2.85 10.97
C ALA A 456 -38.26 2.51 12.27
N LEU A 457 -37.65 2.78 13.44
CA LEU A 457 -38.26 2.66 14.76
C LEU A 457 -39.11 3.88 15.16
N GLY A 458 -39.18 4.92 14.32
CA GLY A 458 -39.98 6.12 14.56
C GLY A 458 -39.21 7.32 15.11
N TYR A 459 -37.87 7.27 15.19
CA TYR A 459 -37.09 8.45 15.56
C TYR A 459 -37.07 9.47 14.43
N GLU A 460 -37.40 10.72 14.76
CA GLU A 460 -37.34 11.86 13.85
C GLU A 460 -36.19 12.78 14.21
N LYS A 461 -35.61 13.43 13.20
CA LYS A 461 -34.53 14.39 13.41
C LYS A 461 -35.16 15.74 13.72
N ASP A 462 -34.85 16.30 14.87
CA ASP A 462 -35.21 17.68 15.18
C ASP A 462 -34.31 18.64 14.40
N GLU A 463 -34.92 19.62 13.74
CA GLU A 463 -34.22 20.62 12.92
C GLU A 463 -33.43 21.62 13.76
N THR A 464 -33.74 21.78 15.04
CA THR A 464 -33.14 22.80 15.93
C THR A 464 -31.89 22.32 16.67
N ASP A 465 -31.90 21.08 17.18
CA ASP A 465 -30.91 20.64 18.19
C ASP A 465 -29.94 19.58 17.65
N GLY A 466 -30.10 19.13 16.40
CA GLY A 466 -29.32 18.02 15.87
C GLY A 466 -29.58 16.67 16.56
N ASN A 467 -30.64 16.57 17.37
CA ASN A 467 -31.01 15.38 18.12
C ASN A 467 -32.04 14.52 17.34
N LEU A 468 -32.01 13.21 17.55
CA LEU A 468 -33.11 12.31 17.18
C LEU A 468 -34.06 12.20 18.37
N LYS A 469 -35.35 12.52 18.18
CA LYS A 469 -36.39 12.36 19.20
C LYS A 469 -37.43 11.33 18.76
N LEU A 470 -37.88 10.52 19.70
CA LEU A 470 -38.98 9.57 19.54
C LEU A 470 -40.20 10.09 20.31
N SER A 471 -41.23 10.52 19.57
CA SER A 471 -42.51 10.94 20.15
C SER A 471 -43.24 9.77 20.80
N VAL A 472 -43.92 10.02 21.90
CA VAL A 472 -44.68 8.98 22.64
C VAL A 472 -45.74 8.32 21.76
N GLU A 473 -46.36 9.09 20.86
CA GLU A 473 -47.41 8.63 19.93
C GLU A 473 -46.89 7.71 18.82
N LYS A 474 -45.60 7.82 18.46
CA LYS A 474 -44.98 7.02 17.39
C LYS A 474 -44.28 5.77 17.92
N ARG A 475 -44.40 5.51 19.23
CA ARG A 475 -43.75 4.39 19.91
C ARG A 475 -44.60 3.12 19.80
N ASP A 476 -44.29 2.31 18.80
CA ASP A 476 -44.87 0.97 18.66
C ASP A 476 -44.06 -0.06 19.48
N VAL A 477 -44.66 -0.55 20.57
CA VAL A 477 -44.04 -1.50 21.50
C VAL A 477 -43.80 -2.86 20.83
N GLU A 478 -44.68 -3.29 19.92
CA GLU A 478 -44.52 -4.55 19.19
C GLU A 478 -43.36 -4.46 18.19
N LEU A 479 -43.24 -3.32 17.51
CA LEU A 479 -42.13 -3.06 16.59
C LEU A 479 -40.77 -3.01 17.31
N LEU A 480 -40.72 -2.40 18.51
CA LEU A 480 -39.53 -2.40 19.36
C LEU A 480 -39.16 -3.81 19.84
N GLY A 481 -40.15 -4.61 20.24
CA GLY A 481 -39.94 -6.02 20.58
C GLY A 481 -39.38 -6.82 19.41
N TYR A 482 -39.94 -6.65 18.22
CA TYR A 482 -39.44 -7.27 16.99
C TYR A 482 -38.00 -6.86 16.68
N ALA A 483 -37.69 -5.56 16.77
CA ALA A 483 -36.35 -5.04 16.53
C ALA A 483 -35.33 -5.61 17.52
N ARG A 484 -35.69 -5.76 18.80
CA ARG A 484 -34.84 -6.37 19.82
C ARG A 484 -34.49 -7.81 19.47
N THR A 485 -35.48 -8.61 19.05
CA THR A 485 -35.25 -10.01 18.64
C THR A 485 -34.33 -10.10 17.43
N GLN A 486 -34.52 -9.24 16.41
CA GLN A 486 -33.65 -9.20 15.23
C GLN A 486 -32.21 -8.77 15.57
N LEU A 487 -32.04 -7.80 16.46
CA LEU A 487 -30.72 -7.35 16.92
C LEU A 487 -30.01 -8.44 17.74
N GLN A 488 -30.72 -9.11 18.66
CA GLN A 488 -30.17 -10.21 19.46
C GLN A 488 -29.75 -11.40 18.57
N GLY A 489 -30.58 -11.77 17.58
CA GLY A 489 -30.24 -12.80 16.61
C GLY A 489 -28.98 -12.44 15.81
N ALA A 490 -28.91 -11.22 15.29
CA ALA A 490 -27.73 -10.76 14.55
C ALA A 490 -26.46 -10.69 15.41
N ILE A 491 -26.56 -10.33 16.70
CA ILE A 491 -25.43 -10.34 17.63
C ILE A 491 -24.95 -11.78 17.87
N ALA A 492 -25.86 -12.73 18.09
CA ALA A 492 -25.52 -14.14 18.29
C ALA A 492 -24.83 -14.74 17.06
N GLU A 493 -25.31 -14.42 15.86
CA GLU A 493 -24.73 -14.92 14.60
C GLU A 493 -23.35 -14.35 14.25
N ILE A 494 -22.98 -13.16 14.75
CA ILE A 494 -21.65 -12.58 14.56
C ILE A 494 -20.69 -13.00 15.67
N SER A 495 -21.23 -13.32 16.85
CA SER A 495 -20.44 -13.71 18.03
C SER A 495 -20.06 -15.19 18.06
N ASN A 496 -20.77 -16.02 17.29
CA ASN A 496 -20.40 -17.40 16.95
C ASN A 496 -19.60 -17.41 15.65
#